data_AF-A0A951ZJJ5-F1
#
_entry.id   AF-A0A951ZJJ5-F1
#
_cell.length_a   1.000
_cell.length_b   1.000
_cell.length_c   1.000
_cell.angle_alpha   90.00
_cell.angle_beta   90.00
_cell.angle_gamma   90.00
#
_symmetry.space_group_name_H-M   'P 1'
#
loop_
_entity.id
_entity.type
_entity.pdbx_description
1 polymer ?
#
loop_
_entity_poly.entity_id
_entity_poly.type
_entity_poly.pdbx_seq_one_letter_code
_entity_poly.pdbx_strand_id
1 'polypeptide(L)'
;GDKSRQQYFSLFPTVGISVNPHPKHALSLLYARRIDRPSYDQLNPFIYVLDNFSTYQGNPNLLPAFSDNLEFNYTLYEALTITSSYSHITNAATEIFIEDPNRPDKLIFTPGNIKSAQNFSTGLTFAMPIGKWLFMMIGGTGVYNYFNDST
;
A
#
# COMPACT_ATOMS: atom_id res chain seq x y z
N GLY A 1 11.81 -32.68 9.26
CA GLY A 1 10.80 -31.78 9.83
C GLY A 1 11.51 -30.67 10.55
N ASP A 2 11.96 -29.66 9.82
CA ASP A 2 12.65 -28.52 10.41
C ASP A 2 11.65 -27.42 10.72
N LYS A 3 11.40 -27.23 12.02
CA LYS A 3 10.70 -26.07 12.54
C LYS A 3 11.62 -24.87 12.38
N SER A 4 11.55 -24.20 11.22
CA SER A 4 12.09 -22.85 11.05
C SER A 4 11.41 -21.92 12.04
N ARG A 5 11.99 -21.79 13.24
CA ARG A 5 11.60 -20.77 14.22
C ARG A 5 12.14 -19.44 13.74
N GLN A 6 11.40 -18.81 12.82
CA GLN A 6 11.59 -17.41 12.51
C GLN A 6 11.02 -16.57 13.68
N GLN A 7 11.78 -16.45 14.77
CA GLN A 7 11.51 -15.47 15.83
C GLN A 7 11.98 -14.10 15.35
N TYR A 8 11.12 -13.41 14.60
CA TYR A 8 11.30 -11.99 14.33
C TYR A 8 10.45 -11.22 15.33
N PHE A 9 11.12 -10.63 16.33
CA PHE A 9 10.51 -9.57 17.11
C PHE A 9 10.40 -8.35 16.19
N SER A 10 9.20 -8.12 15.65
CA SER A 10 8.90 -6.97 14.81
C SER A 10 8.00 -6.00 15.57
N LEU A 11 8.35 -4.72 15.52
CA LEU A 11 7.59 -3.64 16.16
C LEU A 11 6.62 -3.01 15.16
N PHE A 12 5.40 -2.76 15.62
CA PHE A 12 4.32 -2.14 14.84
C PHE A 12 3.77 -0.92 15.58
N PRO A 13 4.59 0.12 15.78
CA PRO A 13 4.14 1.33 16.44
C PRO A 13 3.09 2.06 15.61
N THR A 14 2.13 2.65 16.32
CA THR A 14 1.19 3.62 15.78
C THR A 14 1.22 4.83 16.68
N VAL A 15 1.50 6.00 16.11
CA VAL A 15 1.59 7.27 16.83
C VAL A 15 0.71 8.28 16.11
N GLY A 16 -0.27 8.83 16.82
CA GLY A 16 -1.17 9.85 16.31
C GLY A 16 -1.13 11.10 17.20
N ILE A 17 -1.08 12.26 16.57
CA ILE A 17 -1.17 13.56 17.24
C ILE A 17 -2.26 14.35 16.54
N SER A 18 -3.21 14.88 17.31
CA SER A 18 -4.25 15.77 16.81
C SER A 18 -4.29 17.03 17.66
N VAL A 19 -4.25 18.19 17.01
CA VAL A 19 -4.22 19.49 17.69
C VAL A 19 -5.20 20.44 17.02
N ASN A 20 -5.92 21.20 17.85
CA ASN A 20 -6.82 22.26 17.41
C ASN A 20 -6.26 23.60 17.93
N PRO A 21 -5.27 24.21 17.24
CA PRO A 21 -4.64 25.43 17.73
C PRO A 21 -5.62 26.61 17.83
N HIS A 22 -6.73 26.55 17.12
CA HIS A 22 -7.84 27.49 17.18
C HIS A 22 -9.15 26.75 16.81
N PRO A 23 -10.34 27.17 17.26
CA PRO A 23 -11.63 26.54 16.91
C PRO A 23 -11.95 26.34 15.42
N LYS A 24 -11.15 26.95 14.53
CA LYS A 24 -11.34 26.91 13.08
C LYS A 24 -10.29 26.04 12.39
N HIS A 25 -9.31 25.54 13.11
CA HIS A 25 -8.17 24.81 12.60
C HIS A 25 -8.10 23.46 13.32
N ALA A 26 -8.12 22.37 12.57
CA ALA A 26 -7.87 21.04 13.06
C ALA A 26 -6.71 20.43 12.28
N LEU A 27 -5.70 19.97 12.99
CA LEU A 27 -4.52 19.33 12.42
C LEU A 27 -4.41 17.92 13.01
N SER A 28 -4.08 16.94 12.18
CA SER A 28 -3.72 15.61 12.63
C SER A 28 -2.53 15.08 11.84
N LEU A 29 -1.67 14.35 12.54
CA LEU A 29 -0.56 13.61 11.98
C LEU A 29 -0.61 12.20 12.54
N LEU A 30 -0.56 11.21 11.67
CA LEU A 30 -0.58 9.79 12.02
C LEU A 30 0.61 9.11 11.36
N TYR A 31 1.36 8.36 12.15
CA TYR A 31 2.34 7.40 11.67
C TYR A 31 1.93 6.00 12.11
N ALA A 32 1.99 5.03 11.20
CA ALA A 32 1.67 3.64 11.50
C ALA A 32 2.53 2.68 10.68
N ARG A 33 3.17 1.73 11.37
CA ARG A 33 3.87 0.61 10.73
C ARG A 33 2.99 -0.63 10.70
N ARG A 34 2.86 -1.27 9.54
CA ARG A 34 2.07 -2.48 9.33
C ARG A 34 2.90 -3.59 8.69
N ILE A 35 2.48 -4.83 8.90
CA ILE A 35 2.99 -6.02 8.19
C ILE A 35 1.86 -6.58 7.33
N ASP A 36 2.20 -6.90 6.09
CA ASP A 36 1.34 -7.67 5.20
C ASP A 36 1.97 -9.06 5.01
N ARG A 37 1.21 -10.09 5.34
CA ARG A 37 1.69 -11.47 5.34
C ARG A 37 1.14 -12.18 4.10
N PRO A 38 1.97 -12.93 3.36
CA PRO A 38 1.51 -13.73 2.24
C PRO A 38 0.30 -14.58 2.62
N SER A 39 -0.71 -14.56 1.76
CA SER A 39 -1.84 -15.47 1.89
C SER A 39 -1.41 -16.91 1.59
N TYR A 40 -2.25 -17.88 1.99
CA TYR A 40 -1.98 -19.28 1.69
C TYR A 40 -1.81 -19.52 0.18
N ASP A 41 -2.65 -18.91 -0.64
CA ASP A 41 -2.61 -19.07 -2.10
C ASP A 41 -1.33 -18.49 -2.70
N GLN A 42 -0.84 -17.36 -2.16
CA GLN A 42 0.44 -16.77 -2.58
C GLN A 42 1.64 -17.63 -2.22
N LEU A 43 1.53 -18.50 -1.21
CA LEU A 43 2.59 -19.44 -0.81
C LEU A 43 2.43 -20.83 -1.44
N ASN A 44 1.24 -21.16 -1.94
CA ASN A 44 0.92 -22.50 -2.42
C ASN A 44 1.62 -22.78 -3.77
N PRO A 45 2.58 -23.72 -3.84
CA PRO A 45 3.32 -23.99 -5.07
C PRO A 45 2.53 -24.82 -6.09
N PHE A 46 1.23 -25.09 -5.86
CA PHE A 46 0.39 -25.78 -6.82
C PHE A 46 0.22 -24.95 -8.09
N ILE A 47 0.33 -25.62 -9.24
CA ILE A 47 0.23 -24.97 -10.55
C ILE A 47 -1.24 -24.92 -10.97
N TYR A 48 -1.74 -23.72 -11.16
CA TYR A 48 -3.07 -23.45 -11.71
C TYR A 48 -2.92 -23.09 -13.18
N VAL A 49 -3.54 -23.87 -14.07
CA VAL A 49 -3.52 -23.55 -15.50
C VAL A 49 -4.54 -22.45 -15.76
N LEU A 50 -4.06 -21.31 -16.25
CA LEU A 50 -4.92 -20.19 -16.66
C LEU A 50 -5.35 -20.38 -18.11
N ASP A 51 -4.39 -20.64 -19.00
CA ASP A 51 -4.62 -20.95 -20.41
C ASP A 51 -3.50 -21.86 -20.97
N ASN A 52 -3.50 -22.10 -22.29
CA ASN A 52 -2.53 -22.97 -22.95
C ASN A 52 -1.08 -22.45 -22.95
N PHE A 53 -0.89 -21.15 -22.72
CA PHE A 53 0.38 -20.44 -22.73
C PHE A 53 0.71 -19.82 -21.37
N SER A 54 -0.16 -19.95 -20.38
CA SER A 54 0.06 -19.34 -19.09
C SER A 54 -0.46 -20.15 -17.89
N THR A 55 0.32 -20.11 -16.82
CA THR A 55 0.01 -20.79 -15.57
C THR A 55 0.28 -19.87 -14.39
N TYR A 56 -0.42 -20.05 -13.29
CA TYR A 56 -0.16 -19.38 -12.02
C TYR A 56 0.44 -20.37 -11.02
N GLN A 57 1.47 -19.94 -10.31
CA GLN A 57 2.08 -20.72 -9.23
C GLN A 57 2.44 -19.78 -8.07
N GLY A 58 1.98 -20.11 -6.86
CA GLY A 58 2.42 -19.40 -5.66
C GLY A 58 3.91 -19.59 -5.39
N ASN A 59 4.48 -18.72 -4.56
CA ASN A 59 5.89 -18.72 -4.19
C ASN A 59 6.04 -19.01 -2.69
N PRO A 60 6.44 -20.25 -2.29
CA PRO A 60 6.66 -20.60 -0.89
C PRO A 60 7.71 -19.74 -0.18
N ASN A 61 8.59 -19.07 -0.92
CA ASN A 61 9.64 -18.20 -0.40
C ASN A 61 9.22 -16.72 -0.31
N LEU A 62 7.95 -16.39 -0.57
CA LEU A 62 7.46 -15.02 -0.51
C LEU A 62 7.63 -14.48 0.91
N LEU A 63 8.29 -13.33 1.02
CA LEU A 63 8.52 -12.64 2.28
C LEU A 63 7.33 -11.74 2.63
N PRO A 64 7.05 -11.53 3.93
CA PRO A 64 6.15 -10.47 4.36
C PRO A 64 6.63 -9.09 3.92
N ALA A 65 5.67 -8.26 3.51
CA ALA A 65 5.92 -6.85 3.23
C ALA A 65 5.71 -6.01 4.50
N PHE A 66 6.46 -4.93 4.64
CA PHE A 66 6.25 -3.98 5.73
C PHE A 66 5.98 -2.60 5.16
N SER A 67 4.95 -1.92 5.65
CA SER A 67 4.61 -0.56 5.25
C SER A 67 4.75 0.42 6.41
N ASP A 68 5.50 1.49 6.17
CA ASP A 68 5.61 2.66 7.03
C ASP A 68 4.75 3.76 6.41
N ASN A 69 3.67 4.12 7.10
CA ASN A 69 2.66 5.05 6.58
C ASN A 69 2.66 6.31 7.42
N LEU A 70 2.67 7.46 6.76
CA LEU A 70 2.54 8.78 7.35
C LEU A 70 1.37 9.50 6.69
N GLU A 71 0.44 10.00 7.51
CA GLU A 71 -0.75 10.71 7.06
C GLU A 71 -0.84 12.05 7.80
N PHE A 72 -1.02 13.11 7.04
CA PHE A 72 -1.25 14.45 7.53
C PHE A 72 -2.62 14.92 7.06
N ASN A 73 -3.45 15.40 7.98
CA ASN A 73 -4.72 16.03 7.64
C ASN A 73 -4.82 17.40 8.29
N TYR A 74 -5.29 18.37 7.52
CA TYR A 74 -5.56 19.71 7.97
C TYR A 74 -6.94 20.14 7.52
N THR A 75 -7.80 20.51 8.46
CA THR A 75 -9.12 21.06 8.20
C THR A 75 -9.21 22.50 8.70
N LEU A 76 -9.68 23.37 7.83
CA LEU A 76 -9.89 24.79 8.06
C LEU A 76 -11.38 25.12 7.91
N TYR A 77 -11.94 25.81 8.90
CA TYR A 77 -13.35 26.23 8.96
C TYR A 77 -14.38 25.08 8.80
N GLU A 78 -13.96 23.83 9.06
CA GLU A 78 -14.77 22.63 8.76
C GLU A 78 -15.16 22.50 7.27
N ALA A 79 -14.59 23.35 6.40
CA ALA A 79 -14.99 23.50 5.01
C ALA A 79 -13.88 23.06 4.05
N LEU A 80 -12.63 23.45 4.33
CA LEU A 80 -11.47 23.09 3.52
C LEU A 80 -10.66 22.04 4.24
N THR A 81 -10.50 20.86 3.65
CA THR A 81 -9.66 19.78 4.14
C THR A 81 -8.54 19.49 3.14
N ILE A 82 -7.31 19.47 3.62
CA ILE A 82 -6.12 19.05 2.89
C ILE A 82 -5.62 17.76 3.54
N THR A 83 -5.43 16.74 2.71
CA THR A 83 -4.93 15.43 3.14
C THR A 83 -3.65 15.12 2.38
N SER A 84 -2.62 14.67 3.05
CA SER A 84 -1.39 14.19 2.40
C SER A 84 -0.98 12.88 3.05
N SER A 85 -0.62 11.90 2.25
CA SER A 85 -0.12 10.62 2.75
C SER A 85 1.14 10.18 2.01
N TYR A 86 2.01 9.51 2.74
CA TYR A 86 3.20 8.85 2.23
C TYR A 86 3.26 7.44 2.79
N SER A 87 3.56 6.47 1.92
CA SER A 87 3.73 5.08 2.28
C SER A 87 5.04 4.58 1.69
N HIS A 88 5.90 4.03 2.54
CA HIS A 88 7.09 3.31 2.13
C HIS A 88 6.91 1.83 2.43
N ILE A 89 6.91 1.00 1.39
CA ILE A 89 6.70 -0.45 1.47
C ILE A 89 8.02 -1.13 1.17
N THR A 90 8.48 -1.98 2.08
CA THR A 90 9.66 -2.84 1.91
C THR A 90 9.22 -4.26 1.61
N ASN A 91 9.98 -4.98 0.77
CA ASN A 91 9.64 -6.31 0.28
C ASN A 91 8.23 -6.37 -0.35
N ALA A 92 7.86 -5.35 -1.13
CA ALA A 92 6.50 -5.28 -1.67
C ALA A 92 6.24 -6.50 -2.56
N ALA A 93 5.16 -7.23 -2.28
CA ALA A 93 4.77 -8.38 -3.08
C ALA A 93 4.08 -7.90 -4.37
N THR A 94 4.59 -8.35 -5.52
CA THR A 94 4.03 -8.09 -6.85
C THR A 94 3.96 -9.39 -7.63
N GLU A 95 3.11 -9.44 -8.65
CA GLU A 95 3.19 -10.53 -9.63
C GLU A 95 4.37 -10.30 -10.56
N ILE A 96 5.15 -11.35 -10.78
CA ILE A 96 6.24 -11.42 -11.75
C ILE A 96 5.97 -12.54 -12.76
N PHE A 97 6.59 -12.40 -13.92
CA PHE A 97 6.47 -13.35 -15.03
C PHE A 97 7.81 -14.04 -15.22
N ILE A 98 7.80 -15.37 -15.20
CA ILE A 98 8.97 -16.19 -15.51
C ILE A 98 8.63 -17.14 -16.66
N GLU A 99 9.60 -17.41 -17.52
CA GLU A 99 9.44 -18.42 -18.57
C GLU A 99 9.48 -19.82 -17.95
N ASP A 100 8.62 -20.74 -18.43
CA ASP A 100 8.68 -22.14 -18.01
C ASP A 100 9.97 -22.77 -18.55
N PRO A 101 10.87 -23.28 -17.67
CA PRO A 101 12.15 -23.86 -18.08
C PRO A 101 12.01 -25.04 -19.05
N ASN A 102 10.87 -25.73 -19.03
CA ASN A 102 10.60 -26.89 -19.88
C ASN A 102 9.80 -26.54 -21.14
N ARG A 103 9.18 -25.35 -21.17
CA ARG A 103 8.34 -24.87 -22.26
C ARG A 103 8.49 -23.35 -22.42
N PRO A 104 9.51 -22.88 -23.16
CA PRO A 104 9.77 -21.45 -23.33
C PRO A 104 8.62 -20.66 -23.98
N ASP A 105 7.66 -21.35 -24.60
CA ASP A 105 6.42 -20.77 -25.12
C ASP A 105 5.36 -20.48 -24.04
N LYS A 106 5.64 -20.83 -22.78
CA LYS A 106 4.74 -20.65 -21.64
C LYS A 106 5.30 -19.69 -20.59
N LEU A 107 4.39 -18.87 -20.04
CA LEU A 107 4.65 -17.99 -18.92
C LEU A 107 4.10 -18.57 -17.61
N ILE A 108 4.85 -18.40 -16.53
CA ILE A 108 4.43 -18.68 -15.18
C ILE A 108 4.29 -17.34 -14.45
N PHE A 109 3.06 -17.07 -14.00
CA PHE A 109 2.74 -15.99 -13.09
C PHE A 109 3.04 -16.44 -11.67
N THR A 110 3.87 -15.69 -10.94
CA THR A 110 4.18 -16.01 -9.55
C THR A 110 4.35 -14.74 -8.73
N PRO A 111 3.94 -14.71 -7.45
CA PRO A 111 4.24 -13.57 -6.61
C PRO A 111 5.74 -13.52 -6.27
N GLY A 112 6.33 -12.33 -6.34
CA GLY A 112 7.71 -12.03 -5.97
C GLY A 112 7.81 -10.76 -5.14
N ASN A 113 8.87 -10.64 -4.33
CA ASN A 113 9.13 -9.43 -3.56
C ASN A 113 10.06 -8.50 -4.35
N ILE A 114 9.61 -7.27 -4.63
CA ILE A 114 10.50 -6.18 -5.06
C ILE A 114 11.09 -5.47 -3.84
N LYS A 115 12.22 -4.78 -4.04
CA LYS A 115 12.97 -4.14 -2.95
C LYS A 115 12.12 -3.13 -2.18
N SER A 116 11.50 -2.18 -2.88
CA SER A 116 10.61 -1.22 -2.23
C SER A 116 9.60 -0.59 -3.18
N ALA A 117 8.43 -0.24 -2.66
CA ALA A 117 7.46 0.62 -3.32
C ALA A 117 7.20 1.86 -2.46
N GLN A 118 6.94 2.99 -3.10
CA GLN A 118 6.62 4.26 -2.46
C GLN A 118 5.35 4.82 -3.07
N ASN A 119 4.41 5.23 -2.23
CA ASN A 119 3.18 5.86 -2.67
C ASN A 119 3.05 7.20 -1.96
N PHE A 120 2.85 8.27 -2.72
CA PHE A 120 2.53 9.58 -2.21
C PHE A 120 1.16 9.98 -2.73
N SER A 121 0.28 10.45 -1.85
CA SER A 121 -0.99 11.03 -2.27
C SER A 121 -1.21 12.36 -1.58
N THR A 122 -1.86 13.26 -2.30
CA THR A 122 -2.31 14.53 -1.73
C THR A 122 -3.67 14.87 -2.27
N GLY A 123 -4.52 15.42 -1.42
CA GLY A 123 -5.91 15.67 -1.70
C GLY A 123 -6.34 16.98 -1.10
N LEU A 124 -7.27 17.63 -1.79
CA LEU A 124 -7.96 18.81 -1.31
C LEU A 124 -9.46 18.57 -1.48
N THR A 125 -10.22 18.89 -0.44
CA THR A 125 -11.68 18.89 -0.48
C THR A 125 -12.17 20.18 0.13
N PHE A 126 -13.03 20.88 -0.58
CA PHE A 126 -13.73 22.06 -0.12
C PHE A 126 -15.23 21.77 -0.15
N ALA A 127 -15.94 22.02 0.95
CA ALA A 127 -17.38 21.83 1.03
C ALA A 127 -17.99 22.88 1.97
N MET A 128 -18.79 23.81 1.44
CA MET A 128 -19.55 24.75 2.26
C MET A 128 -20.72 25.40 1.52
N PRO A 129 -21.74 25.88 2.25
CA PRO A 129 -22.72 26.82 1.70
C PRO A 129 -22.06 28.18 1.43
N ILE A 130 -22.08 28.63 0.16
CA ILE A 130 -21.58 29.97 -0.24
C ILE A 130 -22.72 31.01 -0.13
N GLY A 131 -23.97 30.55 -0.15
CA GLY A 131 -25.17 31.36 0.02
C GLY A 131 -26.37 30.50 0.38
N LYS A 132 -27.57 31.11 0.44
CA LYS A 132 -28.79 30.41 0.87
C LYS A 132 -29.28 29.30 -0.05
N TRP A 133 -28.86 29.31 -1.32
CA TRP A 133 -29.35 28.40 -2.36
C TRP A 133 -28.24 27.56 -3.01
N LEU A 134 -26.97 27.82 -2.67
CA LEU A 134 -25.82 27.16 -3.30
C LEU A 134 -24.91 26.53 -2.24
N PHE A 135 -24.81 25.21 -2.31
CA PHE A 135 -23.79 24.43 -1.62
C PHE A 135 -22.72 24.05 -2.64
N MET A 136 -21.47 24.43 -2.37
CA MET A 136 -20.35 24.14 -3.24
C MET A 136 -19.51 23.04 -2.63
N MET A 137 -19.23 22.01 -3.43
CA MET A 137 -18.29 20.95 -3.09
C MET A 137 -17.32 20.75 -4.24
N ILE A 138 -16.03 20.86 -3.95
CA ILE A 138 -14.95 20.69 -4.92
C ILE A 138 -13.93 19.79 -4.26
N GLY A 139 -13.48 18.74 -4.95
CA GLY A 139 -12.44 17.86 -4.46
C GLY A 139 -11.51 17.44 -5.58
N GLY A 140 -10.28 17.13 -5.22
CA GLY A 140 -9.29 16.58 -6.13
C GLY A 140 -8.19 15.86 -5.37
N THR A 141 -7.64 14.82 -5.99
CA THR A 141 -6.55 14.02 -5.43
C THR A 141 -5.49 13.79 -6.50
N GLY A 142 -4.23 14.00 -6.13
CA GLY A 142 -3.06 13.60 -6.89
C GLY A 142 -2.41 12.39 -6.22
N VAL A 143 -1.98 11.42 -7.02
CA VAL A 143 -1.28 10.22 -6.55
C VAL A 143 -0.02 10.04 -7.38
N TYR A 144 1.09 9.69 -6.72
CA TYR A 144 2.35 9.37 -7.34
C TYR A 144 2.90 8.09 -6.72
N ASN A 145 3.21 7.11 -7.58
CA ASN A 145 3.76 5.82 -7.16
C ASN A 145 5.14 5.64 -7.77
N TYR A 146 6.09 5.16 -6.98
CA TYR A 146 7.45 4.87 -7.39
C TYR A 146 7.85 3.48 -6.90
N PHE A 147 8.27 2.64 -7.83
CA PHE A 147 8.70 1.26 -7.55
C PHE A 147 10.20 1.17 -7.79
N ASN A 148 10.92 0.60 -6.82
CA ASN A 148 12.33 0.29 -6.93
C ASN A 148 12.47 -1.23 -6.97
N ASP A 149 12.77 -1.74 -8.15
CA ASP A 149 13.04 -3.14 -8.39
C ASP A 149 14.56 -3.35 -8.49
N SER A 150 15.04 -4.40 -7.85
CA SER A 150 16.42 -4.86 -8.01
C SER A 150 16.33 -6.18 -8.76
N THR A 151 16.54 -6.11 -10.08
CA THR A 151 16.77 -7.27 -10.95
C THR A 151 17.82 -8.21 -10.37
#